data_AF-A0A8J6XMW8-F1
#
_entry.id   AF-A0A8J6XMW8-F1
#
_cell.length_a   1.000
_cell.length_b   1.000
_cell.length_c   1.000
_cell.angle_alpha   90.00
_cell.angle_beta   90.00
_cell.angle_gamma   90.00
#
_symmetry.space_group_name_H-M   'P 1'
#
loop_
_entity.id
_entity.type
_entity.pdbx_description
1 polymer ?
#
loop_
_entity_poly.entity_id
_entity_poly.type
_entity_poly.pdbx_seq_one_letter_code
_entity_poly.pdbx_strand_id
1 'polypeptide(L)' 'MVLTSSQEERFQGLLMTALAESLPEAYSARVKRAGIVNAWDDENFVKAVKDTNRTNLIMASITTDVCLVYQASF' A
#
# COMPACT_ATOMS: atom_id res chain seq x y z
N MET A 1 -8.35 6.85 0.32
CA MET A 1 -7.31 6.18 1.14
C MET A 1 -6.67 5.11 0.27
N VAL A 2 -5.35 5.02 0.21
CA VAL A 2 -4.65 4.08 -0.68
C VAL A 2 -4.14 2.91 0.16
N LEU A 3 -4.52 1.69 -0.22
CA LEU A 3 -3.99 0.46 0.35
C LEU A 3 -3.08 -0.22 -0.67
N THR A 4 -1.98 -0.79 -0.22
CA THR A 4 -1.11 -1.61 -1.06
C THR A 4 -0.67 -2.88 -0.34
N SER A 5 -0.60 -3.97 -1.09
CA SER A 5 -0.04 -5.25 -0.64
C SER A 5 1.13 -5.62 -1.55
N SER A 6 2.07 -6.41 -1.03
CA SER A 6 3.09 -7.05 -1.86
C SER A 6 2.83 -8.55 -1.84
N GLN A 7 2.89 -9.20 -3.00
CA GLN A 7 2.82 -10.67 -3.15
C GLN A 7 1.75 -11.38 -2.29
N GLU A 8 0.54 -10.82 -2.23
CA GLU A 8 -0.52 -11.31 -1.32
C GLU A 8 -1.03 -12.73 -1.62
N GLU A 9 -0.84 -13.20 -2.86
CA GLU A 9 -1.22 -14.56 -3.30
C GLU A 9 -0.09 -15.59 -3.06
N ARG A 10 1.01 -15.17 -2.43
CA ARG A 10 2.16 -16.01 -2.08
C ARG A 10 2.36 -16.02 -0.56
N PHE A 11 3.60 -16.21 -0.11
CA PHE A 11 3.95 -16.33 1.31
C PHE A 11 3.51 -15.13 2.18
N GLN A 12 3.40 -13.93 1.62
CA GLN A 12 3.02 -12.74 2.39
C GLN A 12 1.54 -12.75 2.83
N GLY A 13 0.67 -13.47 2.10
CA GLY A 13 -0.75 -13.55 2.43
C GLY A 13 -1.52 -12.25 2.23
N LEU A 14 -2.84 -12.32 2.45
CA LEU A 14 -3.74 -11.17 2.31
C LEU A 14 -3.47 -10.10 3.38
N LEU A 15 -3.83 -8.86 3.05
CA LEU A 15 -3.91 -7.78 4.04
C LEU A 15 -4.90 -8.16 5.15
N MET A 16 -4.68 -7.60 6.35
CA MET A 16 -5.51 -7.85 7.52
C MET A 16 -7.01 -7.71 7.22
N THR A 17 -7.80 -8.70 7.63
CA THR A 17 -9.26 -8.75 7.44
C THR A 17 -9.98 -7.56 8.07
N ALA A 18 -9.45 -7.02 9.17
CA ALA A 18 -9.97 -5.80 9.82
C ALA A 18 -9.96 -4.57 8.88
N LEU A 19 -9.03 -4.50 7.91
CA LEU A 19 -9.02 -3.46 6.88
C LEU A 19 -10.12 -3.68 5.84
N ALA A 20 -10.46 -4.94 5.54
CA ALA A 20 -11.56 -5.27 4.64
C ALA A 20 -12.91 -4.88 5.26
N GLU A 21 -13.06 -5.04 6.58
CA GLU A 21 -14.29 -4.66 7.30
C GLU A 21 -14.42 -3.15 7.48
N SER A 22 -13.32 -2.48 7.86
CA SER A 22 -13.34 -1.04 8.14
C SER A 22 -13.33 -0.18 6.88
N LEU A 23 -12.69 -0.67 5.80
CA LEU A 23 -12.43 0.08 4.57
C LEU A 23 -12.66 -0.80 3.32
N PRO A 24 -13.89 -1.32 3.11
CA PRO A 24 -14.17 -2.31 2.06
C PRO A 24 -13.87 -1.81 0.64
N GLU A 25 -14.15 -0.53 0.36
CA GLU A 25 -13.89 0.07 -0.95
C GLU A 25 -12.39 0.17 -1.26
N ALA A 26 -11.60 0.70 -0.31
CA ALA A 26 -10.16 0.81 -0.45
C ALA A 26 -9.48 -0.57 -0.45
N TYR A 27 -10.03 -1.54 0.28
CA TYR A 27 -9.55 -2.92 0.29
C TYR A 27 -9.77 -3.58 -1.07
N SER A 28 -10.95 -3.40 -1.68
CA SER A 28 -11.25 -3.91 -3.02
C SER A 28 -10.37 -3.26 -4.10
N ALA A 29 -10.14 -1.94 -4.01
CA ALA A 29 -9.35 -1.15 -4.94
C ALA A 29 -7.84 -1.11 -4.63
N ARG A 30 -7.34 -1.98 -3.73
CA ARG A 30 -5.94 -1.96 -3.29
C ARG A 30 -4.96 -2.23 -4.43
N VAL A 31 -3.79 -1.61 -4.34
CA VAL A 31 -2.69 -1.83 -5.28
C VAL A 31 -1.92 -3.09 -4.90
N LYS A 32 -2.04 -4.13 -5.72
CA LYS A 32 -1.37 -5.43 -5.53
C LYS A 32 -0.03 -5.44 -6.26
N ARG A 33 1.07 -5.32 -5.52
CA ARG A 33 2.43 -5.25 -6.07
C ARG A 33 3.02 -6.65 -6.23
N ALA A 34 3.42 -7.00 -7.45
CA ALA A 34 4.02 -8.29 -7.77
C ALA A 34 5.54 -8.28 -7.57
N GLY A 35 6.00 -8.20 -6.31
CA GLY A 35 7.42 -8.33 -5.97
C GLY A 35 8.22 -7.03 -5.97
N ILE A 36 7.58 -5.88 -6.23
CA ILE A 36 8.20 -4.57 -5.99
C ILE A 36 8.25 -4.34 -4.48
N VAL A 37 9.43 -4.02 -3.94
CA VAL A 37 9.64 -3.79 -2.51
C VAL A 37 9.19 -2.38 -2.13
N ASN A 38 9.67 -1.37 -2.86
CA ASN A 38 9.25 0.01 -2.69
C ASN A 38 7.85 0.22 -3.31
N ALA A 39 6.91 0.82 -2.58
CA ALA A 39 5.60 1.13 -3.14
C ALA A 39 5.67 2.26 -4.16
N TRP A 40 6.64 3.18 -4.02
CA TRP A 40 6.81 4.33 -4.90
C TRP A 40 7.32 3.98 -6.30
N ASP A 41 7.97 2.82 -6.45
CA ASP A 41 8.42 2.33 -7.77
C ASP A 41 7.26 1.72 -8.58
N ASP A 42 6.09 1.49 -7.96
CA ASP A 42 4.89 1.05 -8.66
C ASP A 42 4.10 2.26 -9.17
N GLU A 43 4.02 2.41 -10.49
CA GLU A 43 3.28 3.50 -11.13
C GLU A 43 1.80 3.54 -10.74
N ASN A 44 1.19 2.39 -10.43
CA ASN A 44 -0.21 2.33 -9.98
C ASN A 44 -0.35 2.91 -8.57
N PHE A 45 0.64 2.70 -7.71
CA PHE A 45 0.66 3.30 -6.38
C PHE A 45 0.86 4.80 -6.45
N VAL A 46 1.82 5.27 -7.25
CA VAL A 46 2.06 6.72 -7.45
C VAL A 46 0.82 7.41 -8.03
N LYS A 47 0.16 6.78 -9.00
CA LYS A 47 -1.09 7.27 -9.57
C LYS A 47 -2.20 7.32 -8.52
N ALA A 48 -2.41 6.24 -7.76
CA ALA A 48 -3.42 6.19 -6.72
C ALA A 48 -3.20 7.26 -5.63
N VAL A 49 -1.94 7.54 -5.27
CA VAL A 49 -1.59 8.62 -4.34
C VAL A 49 -1.89 9.99 -4.94
N LYS A 50 -1.48 10.24 -6.20
CA LYS A 50 -1.75 11.51 -6.90
C LYS A 50 -3.25 11.78 -7.08
N ASP A 51 -4.03 10.75 -7.39
CA ASP A 51 -5.48 10.83 -7.55
C ASP A 51 -6.19 11.19 -6.23
N THR A 52 -5.55 11.01 -5.08
CA THR A 52 -6.11 11.50 -3.80
C THR A 52 -6.12 13.02 -3.69
N ASN A 53 -5.31 13.73 -4.49
CA ASN A 53 -5.12 15.18 -4.48
C ASN A 53 -4.86 15.74 -3.05
N ARG A 54 -4.12 14.98 -2.23
CA ARG A 54 -3.73 15.37 -0.85
C ARG A 54 -2.25 15.73 -0.81
N THR A 55 -1.94 16.86 -0.20
CA THR A 55 -0.57 17.31 0.09
C THR A 55 0.02 16.71 1.35
N ASN A 56 -0.83 16.30 2.32
CA ASN A 56 -0.40 15.65 3.55
C ASN A 56 -0.72 14.15 3.47
N LEU A 57 0.31 13.31 3.55
CA LEU A 57 0.19 11.85 3.51
C LEU A 57 0.49 11.28 4.90
N ILE A 58 -0.47 10.57 5.47
CA ILE A 58 -0.25 9.74 6.67
C ILE A 58 -0.01 8.31 6.17
N MET A 59 1.20 7.81 6.36
CA MET A 59 1.61 6.47 5.91
C MET A 59 1.79 5.53 7.11
N ALA A 60 1.22 4.34 7.02
CA ALA A 60 1.41 3.25 7.96
C ALA A 60 1.66 1.96 7.18
N SER A 61 2.66 1.17 7.58
CA SER A 61 3.05 -0.06 6.87
C SER A 61 3.70 -1.07 7.82
N ILE A 62 3.71 -2.34 7.42
CA ILE A 62 4.33 -3.47 8.11
C ILE A 62 5.10 -4.25 7.04
N THR A 63 6.38 -4.61 7.17
CA THR A 63 7.36 -4.36 8.23
C THR A 63 7.99 -2.96 8.16
N THR A 64 8.26 -2.39 9.33
CA THR A 64 8.79 -1.03 9.51
C THR A 64 10.16 -0.85 8.86
N ASP A 65 10.96 -1.91 8.79
CA ASP A 65 12.39 -1.88 8.40
C ASP A 65 12.61 -1.75 6.89
N VAL A 66 11.61 -2.15 6.08
CA VAL A 66 11.71 -2.19 4.61
C VAL A 66 10.57 -1.42 3.96
N CYS A 67 9.33 -1.59 4.42
CA CYS A 67 8.19 -0.92 3.80
C CYS A 67 8.05 0.53 4.27
N LEU A 68 8.33 0.86 5.54
CA LEU A 68 8.10 2.21 6.05
C LEU A 68 9.30 3.14 5.83
N VAL A 69 10.52 2.65 6.11
CA VAL A 69 11.76 3.45 5.98
C VAL A 69 12.04 3.86 4.53
N TYR A 70 11.83 2.98 3.55
CA TYR A 70 12.08 3.29 2.14
C TYR A 70 11.04 4.24 1.53
N GLN A 71 9.79 4.19 2.01
CA GLN A 71 8.69 5.03 1.51
C GLN A 71 8.72 6.44 2.10
N ALA A 72 9.19 6.59 3.35
CA ALA A 72 9.27 7.87 4.05
C ALA A 72 10.58 8.65 3.78
N SER A 73 11.54 8.06 3.05
CA SER A 73 12.81 8.70 2.72
C SER A 73 12.74 9.60 1.47
N PHE A 74 11.53 9.92 1.00
CA PHE A 74 11.25 10.83 -0.12
C PHE A 74 10.35 11.99 0.33
#